data_AF-A0A8D3A9B4-F1
#
_entry.id   AF-A0A8D3A9B4-F1
#
_cell.length_a   1.000
_cell.length_b   1.000
_cell.length_c   1.000
_cell.angle_alpha   90.00
_cell.angle_beta   90.00
_cell.angle_gamma   90.00
#
_symmetry.space_group_name_H-M   'P 1'
#
loop_
_entity.id
_entity.type
_entity.pdbx_description
1 polymer ?
#
loop_
_entity_poly.entity_id
_entity_poly.type
_entity_poly.pdbx_seq_one_letter_code
_entity_poly.pdbx_strand_id
1 'polypeptide(L)'
;MANAESVRVRVFNLNCWGIRYLSKHCGQRYAMIGDMLCKEEHDIVLLQEVWSEKDYLSLKKKLACSHPHSHYFKSGVIGSGLALFSKHRIHDTFLYRYSLNGYPYMAHHGDWFGGKAVGMAVLSIGSLTANVYVTHLHAEYCRDKDAYLPHRVVQAWELQQFVRHTSAGADVVILGGDLNMHPQDLGNRLLRSYTGLRDSYLETDQFDGCEDGITLIADNPFISKKELIPFEKGIRIDYILFKGSPKTDIFCDSMSTTKGSVRDHPFPYSDHEALTSELRLESHTPPGTGRDERSKDQDTATGIVVGRHASDHGSGKVTVSSLEIQKIIFMLRETSFSTQILTNTIKTCTTETHNEQQKISTELRPDIFCLVTKASGDCPSRTSEQQ
;
A
#
# COMPACT_ATOMS: atom_id res chain seq x y z
N MET A 1 40.82 -5.38 5.87
CA MET A 1 39.53 -4.76 5.55
C MET A 1 38.65 -5.86 5.00
N ALA A 2 37.61 -6.28 5.73
CA ALA A 2 36.70 -7.31 5.23
C ALA A 2 35.95 -6.74 4.03
N ASN A 3 35.92 -7.46 2.91
CA ASN A 3 35.18 -7.07 1.72
C ASN A 3 33.68 -7.14 2.07
N ALA A 4 33.02 -6.01 2.29
CA ALA A 4 31.58 -5.97 2.42
C ALA A 4 30.97 -6.35 1.06
N GLU A 5 30.13 -7.39 1.03
CA GLU A 5 29.37 -7.73 -0.17
C GLU A 5 28.26 -6.68 -0.33
N SER A 6 28.32 -5.94 -1.44
CA SER A 6 27.38 -4.88 -1.75
C SER A 6 26.47 -5.33 -2.89
N VAL A 7 25.15 -5.28 -2.67
CA VAL A 7 24.13 -5.66 -3.66
C VAL A 7 23.23 -4.46 -3.92
N ARG A 8 22.98 -4.14 -5.19
CA ARG A 8 22.03 -3.10 -5.58
C ARG A 8 20.68 -3.71 -5.92
N VAL A 9 19.61 -3.04 -5.51
CA VAL A 9 18.22 -3.45 -5.73
C VAL A 9 17.40 -2.23 -6.12
N ARG A 10 16.72 -2.29 -7.26
CA ARG A 10 15.82 -1.25 -7.76
C ARG A 10 14.38 -1.65 -7.46
N VAL A 11 13.72 -0.86 -6.62
CA VAL A 11 12.35 -1.08 -6.17
C VAL A 11 11.43 -0.09 -6.87
N PHE A 12 10.35 -0.60 -7.45
CA PHE A 12 9.32 0.19 -8.12
C PHE A 12 7.99 0.10 -7.36
N ASN A 13 7.30 1.23 -7.20
CA ASN A 13 5.96 1.30 -6.61
C ASN A 13 5.02 2.14 -7.47
N LEU A 14 3.79 1.65 -7.72
CA LEU A 14 2.76 2.41 -8.43
C LEU A 14 1.34 1.95 -8.04
N ASN A 15 0.50 2.92 -7.69
CA ASN A 15 -0.95 2.75 -7.77
C ASN A 15 -1.38 2.84 -9.25
N CYS A 16 -1.88 1.74 -9.82
CA CYS A 16 -2.19 1.61 -11.24
C CYS A 16 -3.56 2.20 -11.64
N TRP A 17 -4.39 2.61 -10.67
CA TRP A 17 -5.74 3.11 -10.92
C TRP A 17 -6.54 2.19 -11.85
N GLY A 18 -6.63 0.90 -11.52
CA GLY A 18 -7.28 -0.10 -12.37
C GLY A 18 -8.78 -0.24 -12.13
N ILE A 19 -9.45 0.79 -11.60
CA ILE A 19 -10.83 0.70 -11.12
C ILE A 19 -11.76 0.46 -12.32
N ARG A 20 -12.48 -0.67 -12.28
CA ARG A 20 -13.37 -1.04 -13.38
C ARG A 20 -14.46 0.01 -13.56
N TYR A 21 -14.67 0.43 -14.81
CA TYR A 21 -15.64 1.44 -15.25
C TYR A 21 -15.36 2.90 -14.86
N LEU A 22 -14.53 3.17 -13.84
CA LEU A 22 -14.16 4.53 -13.45
C LEU A 22 -12.86 4.98 -14.14
N SER A 23 -11.86 4.10 -14.19
CA SER A 23 -10.55 4.46 -14.69
C SER A 23 -10.50 4.54 -16.21
N LYS A 24 -10.09 5.70 -16.72
CA LYS A 24 -9.99 5.96 -18.16
C LYS A 24 -8.78 5.25 -18.77
N HIS A 25 -8.91 4.90 -20.04
CA HIS A 25 -7.81 4.34 -20.86
C HIS A 25 -7.13 3.10 -20.26
N CYS A 26 -7.83 2.34 -19.40
CA CYS A 26 -7.24 1.29 -18.57
C CYS A 26 -6.35 0.31 -19.37
N GLY A 27 -6.87 -0.29 -20.45
CA GLY A 27 -6.09 -1.23 -21.28
C GLY A 27 -4.84 -0.61 -21.94
N GLN A 28 -4.91 0.66 -22.35
CA GLN A 28 -3.78 1.38 -22.94
C GLN A 28 -2.72 1.71 -21.88
N ARG A 29 -3.15 2.16 -20.70
CA ARG A 29 -2.25 2.43 -19.56
C ARG A 29 -1.55 1.17 -19.06
N TYR A 30 -2.26 0.05 -18.91
CA TYR A 30 -1.62 -1.22 -18.54
C TYR A 30 -0.61 -1.70 -19.58
N ALA A 31 -0.85 -1.46 -20.87
CA ALA A 31 0.13 -1.74 -21.91
C ALA A 31 1.39 -0.88 -21.73
N MET A 32 1.22 0.44 -21.51
CA MET A 32 2.30 1.40 -21.25
C MET A 32 3.08 1.06 -19.98
N ILE A 33 2.41 0.74 -18.87
CA ILE A 33 3.03 0.29 -17.61
C ILE A 33 3.89 -0.94 -17.88
N GLY A 34 3.35 -1.93 -18.60
CA GLY A 34 4.11 -3.13 -18.96
C GLY A 34 5.33 -2.84 -19.85
N ASP A 35 5.26 -1.88 -20.77
CA ASP A 35 6.40 -1.47 -21.61
C ASP A 35 7.48 -0.79 -20.78
N MET A 36 7.09 0.13 -19.89
CA MET A 36 8.01 0.80 -18.97
C MET A 36 8.69 -0.19 -18.04
N LEU A 37 7.95 -1.12 -17.42
CA LEU A 37 8.52 -2.14 -16.54
C LEU A 37 9.48 -3.10 -17.27
N CYS A 38 9.21 -3.44 -18.54
CA CYS A 38 10.15 -4.20 -19.37
C CYS A 38 11.43 -3.42 -19.69
N LYS A 39 11.31 -2.11 -19.96
CA LYS A 39 12.44 -1.27 -20.36
C LYS A 39 13.34 -0.90 -19.19
N GLU A 40 12.75 -0.57 -18.04
CA GLU A 40 13.49 -0.09 -16.89
C GLU A 40 14.07 -1.24 -16.06
N GLU A 41 13.58 -2.48 -16.20
CA GLU A 41 14.15 -3.66 -15.54
C GLU A 41 14.37 -3.47 -14.03
N HIS A 42 13.33 -3.07 -13.30
CA HIS A 42 13.34 -3.06 -11.84
C HIS A 42 13.54 -4.47 -11.26
N ASP A 43 14.08 -4.59 -10.06
CA ASP A 43 14.28 -5.90 -9.43
C ASP A 43 13.02 -6.37 -8.70
N ILE A 44 12.29 -5.41 -8.11
CA ILE A 44 11.06 -5.62 -7.36
C ILE A 44 10.05 -4.56 -7.80
N VAL A 45 8.82 -5.00 -8.10
CA VAL A 45 7.72 -4.16 -8.58
C VAL A 45 6.51 -4.39 -7.69
N LEU A 46 6.01 -3.32 -7.09
CA LEU A 46 4.91 -3.30 -6.13
C LEU A 46 3.76 -2.48 -6.70
N LEU A 47 2.64 -3.13 -7.01
CA LEU A 47 1.51 -2.48 -7.67
C LEU A 47 0.28 -2.48 -6.77
N GLN A 48 -0.42 -1.35 -6.74
CA GLN A 48 -1.72 -1.20 -6.12
C GLN A 48 -2.81 -1.00 -7.19
N GLU A 49 -4.07 -1.19 -6.80
CA GLU A 49 -5.23 -1.03 -7.68
C GLU A 49 -5.22 -1.88 -8.97
N VAL A 50 -4.54 -3.02 -8.94
CA VAL A 50 -4.67 -4.06 -9.96
C VAL A 50 -5.91 -4.90 -9.67
N TRP A 51 -7.11 -4.30 -9.83
CA TRP A 51 -8.38 -4.93 -9.43
C TRP A 51 -8.81 -6.09 -10.34
N SER A 52 -8.35 -6.08 -11.59
CA SER A 52 -8.75 -7.03 -12.61
C SER A 52 -7.70 -8.12 -12.76
N GLU A 53 -8.10 -9.38 -12.51
CA GLU A 53 -7.23 -10.54 -12.71
C GLU A 53 -6.76 -10.65 -14.17
N LYS A 54 -7.57 -10.21 -15.13
CA LYS A 54 -7.17 -10.16 -16.54
C LYS A 54 -5.97 -9.22 -16.75
N ASP A 55 -5.97 -8.06 -16.12
CA ASP A 55 -4.91 -7.07 -16.26
C ASP A 55 -3.63 -7.54 -15.56
N TYR A 56 -3.76 -8.15 -14.38
CA TYR A 56 -2.65 -8.85 -13.72
C TYR A 56 -2.04 -9.96 -14.61
N LEU A 57 -2.87 -10.83 -15.19
CA LEU A 57 -2.40 -11.92 -16.05
C LEU A 57 -1.75 -11.40 -17.34
N SER A 58 -2.24 -10.27 -17.88
CA SER A 58 -1.64 -9.58 -19.03
C SER A 58 -0.23 -9.07 -18.69
N LEU A 59 -0.08 -8.38 -17.55
CA LEU A 59 1.23 -7.94 -17.06
C LEU A 59 2.16 -9.13 -16.80
N LYS A 60 1.67 -10.19 -16.13
CA LYS A 60 2.44 -11.41 -15.88
C LYS A 60 2.96 -12.05 -17.16
N LYS A 61 2.14 -12.11 -18.20
CA LYS A 61 2.58 -12.62 -19.50
C LYS A 61 3.64 -11.71 -20.13
N LYS A 62 3.45 -10.40 -20.09
CA LYS A 62 4.37 -9.42 -20.68
C LYS A 62 5.72 -9.37 -19.97
N LEU A 63 5.70 -9.48 -18.65
CA LEU A 63 6.88 -9.42 -17.79
C LEU A 63 7.54 -10.78 -17.56
N ALA A 64 7.10 -11.86 -18.20
CA ALA A 64 7.59 -13.21 -17.92
C ALA A 64 9.11 -13.37 -18.06
N CYS A 65 9.74 -12.61 -18.96
CA CYS A 65 11.20 -12.63 -19.16
C CYS A 65 11.96 -11.72 -18.19
N SER A 66 11.39 -10.56 -17.83
CA SER A 66 12.06 -9.57 -16.97
C SER A 66 11.79 -9.80 -15.49
N HIS A 67 10.60 -10.26 -15.11
CA HIS A 67 10.15 -10.53 -13.75
C HIS A 67 9.44 -11.89 -13.69
N PRO A 68 10.21 -13.00 -13.74
CA PRO A 68 9.64 -14.36 -13.82
C PRO A 68 8.80 -14.75 -12.59
N HIS A 69 9.02 -14.10 -11.44
CA HIS A 69 8.30 -14.37 -10.21
C HIS A 69 7.23 -13.31 -9.97
N SER A 70 6.00 -13.74 -9.71
CA SER A 70 4.89 -12.83 -9.44
C SER A 70 3.85 -13.44 -8.51
N HIS A 71 3.20 -12.58 -7.74
CA HIS A 71 2.09 -12.95 -6.87
C HIS A 71 0.98 -11.90 -6.92
N TYR A 72 -0.26 -12.38 -6.97
CA TYR A 72 -1.46 -11.55 -6.91
C TYR A 72 -2.20 -11.84 -5.61
N PHE A 73 -2.27 -10.85 -4.73
CA PHE A 73 -2.82 -11.00 -3.39
C PHE A 73 -4.35 -10.88 -3.44
N LYS A 74 -5.07 -12.01 -3.52
CA LYS A 74 -6.53 -12.01 -3.56
C LYS A 74 -7.12 -11.79 -2.15
N SER A 75 -7.97 -10.78 -1.98
CA SER A 75 -8.70 -10.44 -0.73
C SER A 75 -10.14 -10.05 -1.06
N GLY A 76 -11.02 -10.08 -0.06
CA GLY A 76 -12.36 -9.49 -0.19
C GLY A 76 -13.23 -10.13 -1.28
N VAL A 77 -14.19 -9.34 -1.81
CA VAL A 77 -15.10 -9.79 -2.88
C VAL A 77 -14.50 -9.49 -4.26
N ILE A 78 -13.84 -8.34 -4.40
CA ILE A 78 -13.30 -7.86 -5.69
C ILE A 78 -11.79 -8.13 -5.84
N GLY A 79 -11.07 -8.46 -4.76
CA GLY A 79 -9.60 -8.56 -4.74
C GLY A 79 -8.97 -7.42 -3.93
N SER A 80 -7.75 -7.58 -3.39
CA SER A 80 -7.08 -6.47 -2.66
C SER A 80 -6.53 -5.37 -3.57
N GLY A 81 -6.46 -5.64 -4.88
CA GLY A 81 -5.78 -4.79 -5.86
C GLY A 81 -4.25 -4.85 -5.78
N LEU A 82 -3.66 -5.69 -4.94
CA LEU A 82 -2.21 -5.73 -4.73
C LEU A 82 -1.55 -6.81 -5.59
N ALA A 83 -0.49 -6.44 -6.29
CA ALA A 83 0.35 -7.36 -7.05
C ALA A 83 1.84 -7.09 -6.79
N LEU A 84 2.63 -8.16 -6.84
CA LEU A 84 4.08 -8.10 -6.75
C LEU A 84 4.68 -8.84 -7.94
N PHE A 85 5.68 -8.22 -8.58
CA PHE A 85 6.54 -8.85 -9.59
C PHE A 85 7.99 -8.71 -9.16
N SER A 86 8.81 -9.71 -9.46
CA SER A 86 10.17 -9.79 -8.95
C SER A 86 11.08 -10.57 -9.89
N LYS A 87 12.33 -10.11 -10.04
CA LYS A 87 13.44 -10.89 -10.59
C LYS A 87 13.88 -12.00 -9.64
N HIS A 88 13.77 -11.73 -8.35
CA HIS A 88 14.15 -12.65 -7.28
C HIS A 88 13.04 -13.68 -7.03
N ARG A 89 13.45 -14.90 -6.67
CA ARG A 89 12.52 -15.98 -6.32
C ARG A 89 11.70 -15.60 -5.09
N ILE A 90 10.39 -15.77 -5.20
CA ILE A 90 9.44 -15.70 -4.09
C ILE A 90 9.43 -17.07 -3.39
N HIS A 91 9.77 -17.10 -2.10
CA HIS A 91 9.77 -18.33 -1.29
C HIS A 91 8.45 -18.53 -0.56
N ASP A 92 7.90 -17.45 -0.04
CA ASP A 92 6.64 -17.50 0.72
C ASP A 92 5.87 -16.20 0.52
N THR A 93 4.56 -16.25 0.70
CA THR A 93 3.69 -15.08 0.67
C THR A 93 2.67 -15.12 1.79
N PHE A 94 2.36 -13.94 2.32
CA PHE A 94 1.35 -13.78 3.36
C PHE A 94 0.45 -12.60 3.04
N LEU A 95 -0.85 -12.74 3.29
CA LEU A 95 -1.80 -11.66 3.12
C LEU A 95 -2.51 -11.38 4.43
N TYR A 96 -2.40 -10.14 4.90
CA TYR A 96 -3.15 -9.66 6.05
C TYR A 96 -4.19 -8.64 5.60
N ARG A 97 -5.47 -9.02 5.67
CA ARG A 97 -6.58 -8.11 5.41
C ARG A 97 -6.84 -7.26 6.65
N TYR A 98 -6.91 -5.95 6.48
CA TYR A 98 -7.19 -5.05 7.59
C TYR A 98 -8.60 -5.25 8.12
N SER A 99 -8.79 -4.92 9.40
CA SER A 99 -10.07 -5.17 10.06
C SER A 99 -11.14 -4.12 9.81
N LEU A 100 -10.74 -2.90 9.43
CA LEU A 100 -11.65 -1.81 9.09
C LEU A 100 -11.40 -1.35 7.65
N ASN A 101 -12.32 -1.65 6.74
CA ASN A 101 -12.20 -1.35 5.30
C ASN A 101 -13.32 -0.43 4.78
N GLY A 102 -13.97 0.33 5.66
CA GLY A 102 -15.07 1.24 5.31
C GLY A 102 -16.44 0.64 5.60
N TYR A 103 -17.46 1.19 4.95
CA TYR A 103 -18.86 0.86 5.23
C TYR A 103 -19.55 0.20 4.03
N PRO A 104 -20.29 -0.91 4.22
CA PRO A 104 -20.92 -1.64 3.12
C PRO A 104 -21.99 -0.83 2.36
N TYR A 105 -22.66 0.10 3.04
CA TYR A 105 -23.72 0.92 2.46
C TYR A 105 -23.19 2.12 1.65
N MET A 106 -21.91 2.48 1.81
CA MET A 106 -21.26 3.52 1.01
C MET A 106 -20.73 2.90 -0.28
N ALA A 107 -21.64 2.42 -1.14
CA ALA A 107 -21.27 1.66 -2.33
C ALA A 107 -20.36 2.44 -3.31
N HIS A 108 -20.45 3.76 -3.30
CA HIS A 108 -19.62 4.66 -4.09
C HIS A 108 -18.17 4.79 -3.55
N HIS A 109 -17.90 4.32 -2.33
CA HIS A 109 -16.57 4.25 -1.71
C HIS A 109 -16.10 2.80 -1.69
N GLY A 110 -15.38 2.39 -2.73
CA GLY A 110 -15.12 0.99 -3.09
C GLY A 110 -14.24 0.19 -2.12
N ASP A 111 -13.63 0.81 -1.11
CA ASP A 111 -12.68 0.21 -0.18
C ASP A 111 -13.23 -1.04 0.53
N TRP A 112 -14.53 -1.02 0.87
CA TRP A 112 -15.17 -2.13 1.59
C TRP A 112 -15.21 -3.40 0.74
N PHE A 113 -15.48 -3.26 -0.56
CA PHE A 113 -15.55 -4.41 -1.49
C PHE A 113 -14.18 -4.92 -1.91
N GLY A 114 -13.18 -4.03 -1.95
CA GLY A 114 -11.78 -4.40 -2.19
C GLY A 114 -11.18 -5.16 -1.00
N GLY A 115 -11.54 -4.78 0.23
CA GLY A 115 -10.97 -5.41 1.42
C GLY A 115 -9.46 -5.14 1.53
N LYS A 116 -9.14 -3.86 1.76
CA LYS A 116 -7.76 -3.34 1.87
C LYS A 116 -6.89 -4.22 2.79
N ALA A 117 -5.62 -4.31 2.43
CA ALA A 117 -4.72 -5.30 2.99
C ALA A 117 -3.25 -4.89 2.87
N VAL A 118 -2.38 -5.67 3.50
CA VAL A 118 -0.96 -5.74 3.21
C VAL A 118 -0.61 -7.15 2.73
N GLY A 119 -0.01 -7.23 1.55
CA GLY A 119 0.64 -8.42 1.03
C GLY A 119 2.11 -8.41 1.42
N MET A 120 2.64 -9.56 1.79
CA MET A 120 4.06 -9.78 2.08
C MET A 120 4.57 -10.91 1.19
N ALA A 121 5.81 -10.77 0.70
CA ALA A 121 6.57 -11.83 0.07
C ALA A 121 7.96 -11.94 0.71
N VAL A 122 8.42 -13.18 0.89
CA VAL A 122 9.80 -13.48 1.29
C VAL A 122 10.61 -13.76 0.03
N LEU A 123 11.65 -12.96 -0.22
CA LEU A 123 12.52 -13.06 -1.40
C LEU A 123 13.96 -13.37 -1.00
N SER A 124 14.73 -13.99 -1.91
CA SER A 124 16.18 -14.06 -1.79
C SER A 124 16.86 -13.07 -2.73
N ILE A 125 17.57 -12.10 -2.15
CA ILE A 125 18.37 -11.11 -2.87
C ILE A 125 19.84 -11.46 -2.63
N GLY A 126 20.46 -12.21 -3.55
CA GLY A 126 21.76 -12.80 -3.30
C GLY A 126 21.69 -13.79 -2.12
N SER A 127 22.54 -13.58 -1.11
CA SER A 127 22.55 -14.33 0.15
C SER A 127 21.58 -13.80 1.21
N LEU A 128 20.94 -12.64 0.97
CA LEU A 128 20.09 -11.95 1.92
C LEU A 128 18.63 -12.39 1.82
N THR A 129 17.99 -12.50 2.98
CA THR A 129 16.54 -12.73 3.07
C THR A 129 15.82 -11.40 3.16
N ALA A 130 14.98 -11.09 2.17
CA ALA A 130 14.21 -9.86 2.10
C ALA A 130 12.72 -10.12 2.34
N ASN A 131 12.13 -9.40 3.29
CA ASN A 131 10.68 -9.32 3.45
C ASN A 131 10.16 -8.07 2.76
N VAL A 132 9.39 -8.27 1.70
CA VAL A 132 8.86 -7.21 0.86
C VAL A 132 7.36 -7.10 1.06
N TYR A 133 6.88 -5.91 1.36
CA TYR A 133 5.50 -5.61 1.66
C TYR A 133 4.92 -4.69 0.59
N VAL A 134 3.72 -5.01 0.12
CA VAL A 134 2.90 -4.14 -0.72
C VAL A 134 1.59 -3.85 0.00
N THR A 135 1.18 -2.59 0.06
CA THR A 135 -0.09 -2.23 0.72
C THR A 135 -0.79 -1.08 0.01
N HIS A 136 -2.09 -1.00 0.25
CA HIS A 136 -2.92 0.12 -0.13
C HIS A 136 -3.87 0.37 1.05
N LEU A 137 -3.74 1.52 1.71
CA LEU A 137 -4.65 1.87 2.82
C LEU A 137 -5.98 2.41 2.28
N HIS A 138 -6.94 2.63 3.18
CA HIS A 138 -8.24 3.19 2.83
C HIS A 138 -8.06 4.55 2.16
N ALA A 139 -8.86 4.88 1.14
CA ALA A 139 -8.77 6.16 0.46
C ALA A 139 -9.20 7.34 1.35
N GLU A 140 -8.61 8.51 1.11
CA GLU A 140 -9.06 9.79 1.66
C GLU A 140 -9.95 10.50 0.63
N TYR A 141 -11.27 10.34 0.75
CA TYR A 141 -12.23 10.92 -0.21
C TYR A 141 -12.45 12.44 -0.04
N CYS A 142 -12.19 12.98 1.15
CA CYS A 142 -12.35 14.40 1.43
C CYS A 142 -11.54 14.78 2.68
N ARG A 143 -10.49 15.58 2.51
CA ARG A 143 -9.61 16.01 3.61
C ARG A 143 -10.35 16.78 4.72
N ASP A 144 -11.22 17.72 4.34
CA ASP A 144 -11.95 18.57 5.29
C ASP A 144 -13.02 17.81 6.10
N LYS A 145 -13.56 16.71 5.55
CA LYS A 145 -14.64 15.93 6.14
C LYS A 145 -14.33 14.44 6.08
N ASP A 146 -13.19 14.08 6.63
CA ASP A 146 -12.70 12.72 6.52
C ASP A 146 -13.30 11.78 7.56
N ALA A 147 -14.43 11.18 7.21
CA ALA A 147 -15.06 10.13 8.02
C ALA A 147 -14.21 8.85 8.11
N TYR A 148 -13.20 8.69 7.25
CA TYR A 148 -12.37 7.49 7.15
C TYR A 148 -11.01 7.65 7.85
N LEU A 149 -10.72 8.80 8.48
CA LEU A 149 -9.50 8.98 9.27
C LEU A 149 -9.31 7.85 10.31
N PRO A 150 -10.34 7.45 11.09
CA PRO A 150 -10.17 6.36 12.06
C PRO A 150 -9.86 5.02 11.39
N HIS A 151 -10.39 4.78 10.19
CA HIS A 151 -10.08 3.57 9.42
C HIS A 151 -8.62 3.56 9.01
N ARG A 152 -8.13 4.66 8.41
CA ARG A 152 -6.73 4.80 8.00
C ARG A 152 -5.77 4.67 9.18
N VAL A 153 -6.07 5.30 10.32
CA VAL A 153 -5.24 5.20 11.54
C VAL A 153 -5.20 3.76 12.09
N VAL A 154 -6.33 3.07 12.15
CA VAL A 154 -6.36 1.65 12.57
C VAL A 154 -5.57 0.77 11.60
N GLN A 155 -5.75 0.95 10.30
CA GLN A 155 -5.02 0.18 9.29
C GLN A 155 -3.50 0.43 9.38
N ALA A 156 -3.06 1.67 9.56
CA ALA A 156 -1.65 1.98 9.77
C ALA A 156 -1.10 1.35 11.07
N TRP A 157 -1.91 1.30 12.12
CA TRP A 157 -1.55 0.59 13.34
C TRP A 157 -1.48 -0.93 13.15
N GLU A 158 -2.40 -1.53 12.40
CA GLU A 158 -2.34 -2.96 12.07
C GLU A 158 -1.13 -3.26 11.18
N LEU A 159 -0.85 -2.42 10.19
CA LEU A 159 0.31 -2.52 9.30
C LEU A 159 1.62 -2.48 10.08
N GLN A 160 1.80 -1.54 11.01
CA GLN A 160 3.03 -1.46 11.78
C GLN A 160 3.21 -2.64 12.74
N GLN A 161 2.12 -3.15 13.34
CA GLN A 161 2.18 -4.41 14.09
C GLN A 161 2.56 -5.58 13.18
N PHE A 162 1.92 -5.70 12.02
CA PHE A 162 2.19 -6.78 11.07
C PHE A 162 3.65 -6.79 10.62
N VAL A 163 4.19 -5.65 10.19
CA VAL A 163 5.61 -5.51 9.81
C VAL A 163 6.52 -5.87 10.97
N ARG A 164 6.26 -5.37 12.19
CA ARG A 164 7.11 -5.68 13.36
C ARG A 164 7.18 -7.17 13.66
N HIS A 165 6.06 -7.88 13.61
CA HIS A 165 6.00 -9.30 13.96
C HIS A 165 6.53 -10.21 12.85
N THR A 166 6.45 -9.78 11.60
CA THR A 166 6.90 -10.60 10.46
C THR A 166 8.31 -10.29 9.99
N SER A 167 8.89 -9.14 10.34
CA SER A 167 10.23 -8.71 9.88
C SER A 167 11.41 -9.15 10.74
N ALA A 168 11.17 -9.78 11.91
CA ALA A 168 12.24 -10.05 12.89
C ALA A 168 13.38 -10.94 12.36
N GLY A 169 13.10 -11.83 11.41
CA GLY A 169 14.08 -12.74 10.80
C GLY A 169 14.65 -12.28 9.46
N ALA A 170 14.26 -11.11 8.94
CA ALA A 170 14.70 -10.65 7.63
C ALA A 170 15.97 -9.81 7.74
N ASP A 171 16.86 -9.95 6.76
CA ASP A 171 18.03 -9.09 6.60
C ASP A 171 17.65 -7.73 6.01
N VAL A 172 16.66 -7.74 5.11
CA VAL A 172 16.17 -6.58 4.37
C VAL A 172 14.65 -6.50 4.51
N VAL A 173 14.15 -5.30 4.78
CA VAL A 173 12.71 -5.04 4.85
C VAL A 173 12.41 -3.89 3.92
N ILE A 174 11.49 -4.09 2.97
CA ILE A 174 11.05 -3.09 2.01
C ILE A 174 9.53 -3.04 2.05
N LEU A 175 8.94 -1.86 2.20
CA LEU A 175 7.50 -1.63 2.13
C LEU A 175 7.22 -0.60 1.06
N GLY A 176 6.49 -1.00 0.02
CA GLY A 176 5.94 -0.09 -0.98
C GLY A 176 4.43 0.01 -0.87
N GLY A 177 3.87 1.19 -1.12
CA GLY A 177 2.44 1.29 -1.26
C GLY A 177 1.89 2.71 -1.23
N ASP A 178 0.62 2.78 -1.59
CA ASP A 178 -0.24 3.95 -1.38
C ASP A 178 -0.78 3.92 0.06
N LEU A 179 -0.27 4.81 0.90
CA LEU A 179 -0.69 4.92 2.29
C LEU A 179 -1.90 5.84 2.47
N ASN A 180 -2.37 6.54 1.42
CA ASN A 180 -3.45 7.53 1.49
C ASN A 180 -3.28 8.51 2.67
N MET A 181 -2.03 8.82 3.00
CA MET A 181 -1.65 9.63 4.14
C MET A 181 -0.41 10.46 3.81
N HIS A 182 -0.52 11.76 4.03
CA HIS A 182 0.57 12.72 3.90
C HIS A 182 1.67 12.41 4.95
N PRO A 183 2.94 12.78 4.75
CA PRO A 183 4.03 12.41 5.67
C PRO A 183 3.80 12.86 7.11
N GLN A 184 3.06 13.94 7.32
CA GLN A 184 2.75 14.49 8.65
C GLN A 184 1.53 13.88 9.33
N ASP A 185 0.78 13.04 8.61
CA ASP A 185 -0.42 12.41 9.15
C ASP A 185 -0.06 11.37 10.22
N LEU A 186 -0.94 11.24 11.21
CA LEU A 186 -0.70 10.40 12.39
C LEU A 186 -0.35 8.96 12.01
N GLY A 187 -1.06 8.35 11.05
CA GLY A 187 -0.81 6.96 10.65
C GLY A 187 0.57 6.76 10.04
N ASN A 188 1.04 7.69 9.19
CA ASN A 188 2.38 7.62 8.60
C ASN A 188 3.47 7.75 9.68
N ARG A 189 3.33 8.74 10.57
CA ARG A 189 4.25 8.95 11.70
C ARG A 189 4.28 7.75 12.64
N LEU A 190 3.14 7.15 12.95
CA LEU A 190 3.04 5.93 13.76
C LEU A 190 3.77 4.76 13.10
N LEU A 191 3.50 4.52 11.80
CA LEU A 191 4.11 3.45 11.03
C LEU A 191 5.64 3.53 11.11
N ARG A 192 6.21 4.68 10.75
CA ARG A 192 7.67 4.88 10.72
C ARG A 192 8.29 4.79 12.12
N SER A 193 7.70 5.46 13.11
CA SER A 193 8.24 5.50 14.48
C SER A 193 8.33 4.13 15.14
N TYR A 194 7.34 3.26 14.91
CA TYR A 194 7.31 1.95 15.57
C TYR A 194 7.97 0.83 14.75
N THR A 195 8.06 0.96 13.43
CA THR A 195 8.74 -0.06 12.60
C THR A 195 10.24 0.19 12.43
N GLY A 196 10.68 1.44 12.58
CA GLY A 196 12.03 1.89 12.23
C GLY A 196 12.24 2.00 10.71
N LEU A 197 11.17 1.95 9.92
CA LEU A 197 11.25 2.12 8.47
C LEU A 197 11.64 3.57 8.12
N ARG A 198 12.65 3.70 7.27
CA ARG A 198 13.12 4.97 6.71
C ARG A 198 12.46 5.21 5.36
N ASP A 199 12.24 6.48 5.04
CA ASP A 199 11.55 6.92 3.82
C ASP A 199 12.60 7.21 2.74
N SER A 200 12.54 6.50 1.61
CA SER A 200 13.52 6.66 0.52
C SER A 200 13.63 8.09 0.04
N TYR A 201 12.53 8.85 0.05
CA TYR A 201 12.54 10.25 -0.34
C TYR A 201 13.36 11.11 0.62
N LEU A 202 13.29 10.82 1.93
CA LEU A 202 14.01 11.57 2.96
C LEU A 202 15.47 11.12 3.13
N GLU A 203 15.80 9.90 2.70
CA GLU A 203 17.14 9.31 2.87
C GLU A 203 18.07 9.53 1.67
N THR A 204 17.54 9.97 0.52
CA THR A 204 18.34 10.19 -0.67
C THR A 204 18.80 11.64 -0.80
N ASP A 205 20.06 11.83 -1.21
CA ASP A 205 20.59 13.12 -1.66
C ASP A 205 20.39 13.34 -3.17
N GLN A 206 19.93 12.32 -3.91
CA GLN A 206 19.77 12.31 -5.36
C GLN A 206 18.32 12.00 -5.72
N PHE A 207 17.49 13.04 -5.72
CA PHE A 207 16.08 12.94 -6.06
C PHE A 207 15.77 13.56 -7.44
N ASP A 208 15.11 12.79 -8.32
CA ASP A 208 14.59 13.28 -9.60
C ASP A 208 13.08 13.04 -9.71
N GLY A 209 12.26 14.06 -9.48
CA GLY A 209 10.81 13.88 -9.45
C GLY A 209 10.04 15.19 -9.26
N CYS A 210 8.79 15.06 -8.85
CA CYS A 210 7.95 16.20 -8.48
C CYS A 210 8.43 16.85 -7.17
N GLU A 211 8.27 18.17 -7.05
CA GLU A 211 8.58 18.92 -5.82
C GLU A 211 7.95 18.24 -4.59
N ASP A 212 8.64 18.26 -3.46
CA ASP A 212 8.23 17.61 -2.19
C ASP A 212 7.93 16.09 -2.29
N GLY A 213 8.31 15.45 -3.39
CA GLY A 213 8.03 14.04 -3.65
C GLY A 213 6.54 13.80 -3.88
N ILE A 214 5.79 14.78 -4.38
CA ILE A 214 4.36 14.67 -4.66
C ILE A 214 4.08 13.49 -5.59
N THR A 215 3.03 12.71 -5.27
CA THR A 215 2.64 11.52 -6.02
C THR A 215 1.24 11.60 -6.61
N LEU A 216 0.38 12.49 -6.07
CA LEU A 216 -0.81 13.01 -6.77
C LEU A 216 -0.55 14.44 -7.18
N ILE A 217 -0.24 14.67 -8.45
CA ILE A 217 0.05 16.01 -8.97
C ILE A 217 -1.24 16.73 -9.40
N ALA A 218 -1.36 18.02 -9.09
CA ALA A 218 -2.56 18.82 -9.40
C ALA A 218 -2.90 18.92 -10.89
N ASP A 219 -1.91 18.73 -11.76
CA ASP A 219 -2.05 18.78 -13.21
C ASP A 219 -2.35 17.41 -13.84
N ASN A 220 -2.45 16.33 -13.05
CA ASN A 220 -2.83 15.04 -13.58
C ASN A 220 -4.28 15.09 -14.11
N PRO A 221 -4.54 14.72 -15.38
CA PRO A 221 -5.87 14.82 -15.97
C PRO A 221 -6.90 13.83 -15.41
N PHE A 222 -6.47 12.89 -14.55
CA PHE A 222 -7.32 11.86 -13.97
C PHE A 222 -7.79 12.16 -12.56
N ILE A 223 -7.19 13.12 -11.86
CA ILE A 223 -7.60 13.49 -10.50
C ILE A 223 -8.60 14.65 -10.49
N SER A 224 -9.34 14.79 -9.39
CA SER A 224 -10.17 15.97 -9.14
C SER A 224 -9.40 16.99 -8.30
N LYS A 225 -9.28 18.24 -8.76
CA LYS A 225 -8.64 19.32 -7.98
C LYS A 225 -9.30 19.56 -6.61
N LYS A 226 -10.56 19.15 -6.44
CA LYS A 226 -11.26 19.25 -5.14
C LYS A 226 -10.72 18.27 -4.10
N GLU A 227 -10.20 17.13 -4.54
CA GLU A 227 -9.61 16.11 -3.65
C GLU A 227 -8.27 16.57 -3.08
N LEU A 228 -7.60 17.51 -3.77
CA LEU A 228 -6.30 18.01 -3.34
C LEU A 228 -6.38 19.13 -2.32
N ILE A 229 -7.51 19.80 -2.11
CA ILE A 229 -7.58 20.90 -1.14
C ILE A 229 -7.25 20.36 0.26
N PRO A 230 -6.27 20.94 1.00
CA PRO A 230 -5.60 22.24 0.79
C PRO A 230 -4.25 22.23 0.04
N PHE A 231 -3.79 21.09 -0.47
CA PHE A 231 -2.53 20.90 -1.18
C PHE A 231 -2.62 21.30 -2.68
N GLU A 232 -2.59 22.60 -2.95
CA GLU A 232 -2.79 23.16 -4.31
C GLU A 232 -1.86 22.58 -5.39
N LYS A 233 -0.62 22.23 -5.05
CA LYS A 233 0.37 21.64 -5.98
C LYS A 233 0.24 20.11 -6.11
N GLY A 234 -0.42 19.47 -5.15
CA GLY A 234 -0.49 18.02 -5.03
C GLY A 234 -0.05 17.49 -3.68
N ILE A 235 -0.25 16.20 -3.45
CA ILE A 235 -0.02 15.52 -2.17
C ILE A 235 0.89 14.30 -2.37
N ARG A 236 1.76 14.02 -1.39
CA ARG A 236 2.56 12.79 -1.33
C ARG A 236 1.85 11.74 -0.48
N ILE A 237 1.41 10.64 -1.10
CA ILE A 237 0.73 9.54 -0.40
C ILE A 237 1.27 8.15 -0.76
N ASP A 238 2.16 8.06 -1.75
CA ASP A 238 2.84 6.82 -2.11
C ASP A 238 4.27 6.81 -1.58
N TYR A 239 4.74 5.65 -1.12
CA TYR A 239 6.01 5.52 -0.44
C TYR A 239 6.76 4.25 -0.83
N ILE A 240 8.09 4.34 -0.82
CA ILE A 240 9.00 3.20 -0.70
C ILE A 240 9.77 3.40 0.59
N LEU A 241 9.48 2.57 1.59
CA LEU A 241 10.11 2.58 2.89
C LEU A 241 11.00 1.36 3.06
N PHE A 242 12.09 1.48 3.82
CA PHE A 242 13.00 0.36 4.04
C PHE A 242 13.68 0.38 5.40
N LYS A 243 14.18 -0.78 5.83
CA LYS A 243 15.14 -0.90 6.93
C LYS A 243 15.99 -2.15 6.76
N GLY A 244 17.22 -2.06 7.26
CA GLY A 244 18.13 -3.20 7.37
C GLY A 244 17.97 -3.95 8.68
N SER A 245 18.78 -4.99 8.83
CA SER A 245 18.96 -5.73 10.08
C SER A 245 20.28 -5.32 10.75
N PRO A 246 20.58 -5.78 11.98
CA PRO A 246 21.90 -5.57 12.59
C PRO A 246 23.08 -6.09 11.77
N LYS A 247 22.84 -6.93 10.76
CA LYS A 247 23.86 -7.52 9.88
C LYS A 247 23.91 -6.86 8.50
N THR A 248 22.92 -6.06 8.15
CA THR A 248 22.77 -5.51 6.80
C THR A 248 22.39 -4.03 6.89
N ASP A 249 23.27 -3.17 6.41
CA ASP A 249 22.93 -1.76 6.20
C ASP A 249 22.27 -1.57 4.84
N ILE A 250 21.39 -0.56 4.76
CA ILE A 250 20.72 -0.19 3.52
C ILE A 250 20.89 1.31 3.31
N PHE A 251 21.25 1.71 2.09
CA PHE A 251 21.36 3.10 1.68
C PHE A 251 20.45 3.34 0.49
N CYS A 252 19.84 4.53 0.42
CA CYS A 252 19.08 4.95 -0.76
C CYS A 252 19.99 5.82 -1.63
N ASP A 253 20.61 5.21 -2.64
CA ASP A 253 21.57 5.89 -3.51
C ASP A 253 20.88 6.94 -4.39
N SER A 254 19.66 6.66 -4.85
CA SER A 254 18.80 7.62 -5.56
C SER A 254 17.32 7.25 -5.48
N MET A 255 16.44 8.24 -5.63
CA MET A 255 15.01 8.04 -5.82
C MET A 255 14.49 8.90 -6.96
N SER A 256 13.51 8.41 -7.70
CA SER A 256 12.80 9.20 -8.70
C SER A 256 11.30 9.01 -8.64
N THR A 257 10.57 9.99 -9.18
CA THR A 257 9.15 9.83 -9.52
C THR A 257 8.94 10.12 -10.99
N THR A 258 7.87 9.55 -11.56
CA THR A 258 7.31 10.13 -12.79
C THR A 258 6.78 11.55 -12.50
N LYS A 259 6.54 12.31 -13.57
CA LYS A 259 6.18 13.75 -13.50
C LYS A 259 4.90 14.05 -14.27
N GLY A 260 3.96 13.11 -14.28
CA GLY A 260 2.71 13.15 -15.00
C GLY A 260 2.86 12.77 -16.46
N SER A 261 3.44 13.65 -17.27
CA SER A 261 3.51 13.41 -18.72
C SER A 261 4.44 12.25 -19.05
N VAL A 262 3.97 11.35 -19.92
CA VAL A 262 4.79 10.29 -20.51
C VAL A 262 5.14 10.70 -21.93
N ARG A 263 6.44 10.68 -22.28
CA ARG A 263 6.90 11.04 -23.62
C ARG A 263 6.18 10.19 -24.68
N ASP A 264 5.74 10.85 -25.75
CA ASP A 264 5.06 10.23 -26.90
C ASP A 264 3.69 9.60 -26.58
N HIS A 265 3.13 9.85 -25.39
CA HIS A 265 1.80 9.40 -24.99
C HIS A 265 0.91 10.57 -24.54
N PRO A 266 -0.41 10.53 -24.84
CA PRO A 266 -1.32 11.65 -24.57
C PRO A 266 -1.83 11.72 -23.11
N PHE A 267 -1.46 10.77 -22.26
CA PHE A 267 -1.91 10.68 -20.87
C PHE A 267 -0.86 9.98 -19.98
N PRO A 268 -0.91 10.20 -18.65
CA PRO A 268 -0.01 9.56 -17.69
C PRO A 268 -0.24 8.04 -17.56
N TYR A 269 0.71 7.33 -16.93
CA TYR A 269 0.55 5.91 -16.59
C TYR A 269 -0.61 5.66 -15.62
N SER A 270 -0.83 6.58 -14.68
CA SER A 270 -1.88 6.52 -13.67
C SER A 270 -2.28 7.92 -13.23
N ASP A 271 -3.28 8.02 -12.36
CA ASP A 271 -3.59 9.24 -11.61
C ASP A 271 -2.57 9.51 -10.48
N HIS A 272 -1.79 8.48 -10.11
CA HIS A 272 -0.60 8.56 -9.27
C HIS A 272 0.71 8.54 -10.09
N GLU A 273 1.75 9.14 -9.55
CA GLU A 273 3.12 9.03 -10.06
C GLU A 273 3.78 7.72 -9.58
N ALA A 274 4.54 7.09 -10.46
CA ALA A 274 5.35 5.94 -10.11
C ALA A 274 6.59 6.36 -9.32
N LEU A 275 7.02 5.54 -8.38
CA LEU A 275 8.23 5.73 -7.57
C LEU A 275 9.25 4.67 -7.95
N THR A 276 10.50 5.07 -8.08
CA THR A 276 11.65 4.17 -8.21
C THR A 276 12.70 4.53 -7.17
N SER A 277 13.16 3.55 -6.39
CA SER A 277 14.26 3.72 -5.44
C SER A 277 15.39 2.75 -5.75
N GLU A 278 16.61 3.26 -5.83
CA GLU A 278 17.82 2.45 -5.94
C GLU A 278 18.42 2.27 -4.55
N LEU A 279 18.33 1.04 -4.04
CA LEU A 279 18.81 0.68 -2.72
C LEU A 279 20.12 -0.10 -2.82
N ARG A 280 21.11 0.28 -2.02
CA ARG A 280 22.36 -0.45 -1.85
C ARG A 280 22.38 -1.15 -0.51
N LEU A 281 22.49 -2.47 -0.56
CA LEU A 281 22.51 -3.37 0.57
C LEU A 281 23.96 -3.74 0.88
N GLU A 282 24.41 -3.54 2.11
CA GLU A 282 25.77 -3.87 2.52
C GLU A 282 25.74 -4.86 3.67
N SER A 283 26.26 -6.06 3.42
CA SER A 283 26.27 -7.14 4.39
C SER A 283 27.55 -7.12 5.20
N HIS A 284 27.41 -7.19 6.52
CA HIS A 284 28.55 -7.33 7.43
C HIS A 284 28.81 -8.81 7.70
N THR A 285 29.96 -9.31 7.27
CA THR A 285 30.41 -10.62 7.74
C THR A 285 30.77 -10.48 9.22
N PRO A 286 30.21 -11.31 10.13
CA PRO A 286 30.71 -11.38 11.49
C PRO A 286 32.22 -11.66 11.44
N PRO A 287 33.06 -10.98 12.25
CA PRO A 287 34.46 -11.35 12.36
C PRO A 287 34.51 -12.84 12.70
N GLY A 288 35.20 -13.61 11.85
CA GLY A 288 35.20 -15.07 11.92
C GLY A 288 35.48 -15.53 13.34
N THR A 289 34.65 -16.44 13.86
CA THR A 289 34.98 -17.24 15.03
C THR A 289 36.20 -18.07 14.69
N GLY A 290 37.38 -17.49 14.93
CA GLY A 290 38.62 -18.23 15.07
C GLY A 290 38.37 -19.34 16.07
N ARG A 291 38.65 -20.57 15.66
CA ARG A 291 38.89 -21.67 16.59
C ARG A 291 39.96 -21.19 17.55
N ASP A 292 39.61 -21.07 18.83
CA ASP A 292 40.52 -21.28 19.93
C ASP A 292 39.74 -21.68 21.18
N GLU A 293 40.47 -22.34 22.06
CA GLU A 293 40.04 -23.44 22.92
C GLU A 293 39.23 -23.00 24.15
N ARG A 294 38.30 -23.89 24.53
CA ARG A 294 37.92 -24.26 25.91
C ARG A 294 38.44 -23.33 27.03
N SER A 295 37.55 -22.54 27.65
CA SER A 295 37.61 -22.34 29.10
C SER A 295 36.24 -22.01 29.72
N LYS A 296 35.87 -22.88 30.65
CA LYS A 296 34.89 -22.89 31.76
C LYS A 296 34.00 -21.66 32.03
N ASP A 297 32.76 -22.02 32.36
CA ASP A 297 31.70 -21.24 33.02
C ASP A 297 32.19 -20.28 34.11
N GLN A 298 31.55 -19.11 34.16
CA GLN A 298 31.09 -18.51 35.40
C GLN A 298 29.95 -17.50 35.15
N ASP A 299 28.80 -17.78 35.75
CA ASP A 299 27.68 -16.86 35.96
C ASP A 299 28.14 -15.57 36.63
N THR A 300 27.83 -14.41 36.04
CA THR A 300 27.54 -13.19 36.81
C THR A 300 26.60 -12.28 36.04
N ALA A 301 25.39 -12.11 36.59
CA ALA A 301 24.48 -11.05 36.24
C ALA A 301 25.06 -9.70 36.68
N THR A 302 25.24 -8.73 35.78
CA THR A 302 25.33 -7.31 36.14
C THR A 302 24.83 -6.43 34.99
N GLY A 303 24.07 -5.39 35.36
CA GLY A 303 23.19 -4.62 34.49
C GLY A 303 23.86 -3.72 33.46
N ILE A 304 23.10 -3.44 32.42
CA ILE A 304 23.44 -2.50 31.35
C ILE A 304 23.32 -1.08 31.90
N VAL A 305 24.47 -0.43 32.10
CA VAL A 305 24.58 1.02 32.25
C VAL A 305 24.54 1.62 30.83
N VAL A 306 23.44 2.28 30.49
CA VAL A 306 23.31 3.05 29.24
C VAL A 306 24.07 4.36 29.39
N GLY A 307 25.19 4.47 28.69
CA GLY A 307 25.93 5.72 28.51
C GLY A 307 25.10 6.71 27.71
N ARG A 308 24.85 7.88 28.31
CA ARG A 308 24.26 9.05 27.64
C ARG A 308 25.28 9.64 26.68
N HIS A 309 24.98 9.64 25.39
CA HIS A 309 25.43 10.71 24.51
C HIS A 309 24.21 11.44 23.96
N ALA A 310 24.12 12.71 24.34
CA ALA A 310 23.11 13.65 23.92
C ALA A 310 23.47 14.17 22.53
N SER A 311 22.52 14.07 21.60
CA SER A 311 22.42 14.96 20.44
C SER A 311 20.93 15.22 20.24
N ASP A 312 20.57 16.44 20.60
CA ASP A 312 19.25 17.02 20.70
C ASP A 312 18.73 17.37 19.30
N HIS A 313 17.80 16.57 18.75
CA HIS A 313 16.91 16.98 17.66
C HIS A 313 15.50 16.51 18.04
N GLY A 314 14.62 17.47 18.30
CA GLY A 314 13.27 17.26 18.81
C GLY A 314 12.39 16.41 17.88
N SER A 315 12.29 15.12 18.18
CA SER A 315 11.21 14.26 17.72
C SER A 315 10.28 14.00 18.90
N GLY A 316 9.12 14.67 18.90
CA GLY A 316 8.07 14.39 19.89
C GLY A 316 7.72 12.90 19.83
N LYS A 317 7.91 12.18 20.94
CA LYS A 317 7.52 10.77 21.06
C LYS A 317 6.01 10.65 20.82
N VAL A 318 5.62 10.04 19.71
CA VAL A 318 4.21 9.71 19.45
C VAL A 318 3.87 8.48 20.27
N THR A 319 3.15 8.65 21.38
CA THR A 319 2.62 7.56 22.19
C THR A 319 1.12 7.49 22.01
N VAL A 320 0.63 6.43 21.35
CA VAL A 320 -0.80 6.07 21.32
C VAL A 320 -0.93 4.71 22.01
N SER A 321 -1.81 4.59 23.01
CA SER A 321 -1.92 3.33 23.74
C SER A 321 -2.61 2.26 22.89
N SER A 322 -2.10 1.02 22.95
CA SER A 322 -2.73 -0.13 22.28
C SER A 322 -4.19 -0.30 22.71
N LEU A 323 -4.50 0.01 23.98
CA LEU A 323 -5.86 -0.07 24.53
C LEU A 323 -6.82 0.96 23.90
N GLU A 324 -6.37 2.18 23.62
CA GLU A 324 -7.19 3.19 22.94
C GLU A 324 -7.52 2.76 21.51
N ILE A 325 -6.55 2.21 20.78
CA ILE A 325 -6.79 1.71 19.43
C ILE A 325 -7.73 0.50 19.45
N GLN A 326 -7.57 -0.42 20.40
CA GLN A 326 -8.50 -1.53 20.58
C GLN A 326 -9.92 -1.06 20.90
N LYS A 327 -10.09 -0.01 21.72
CA LYS A 327 -11.40 0.62 21.96
C LYS A 327 -11.99 1.22 20.69
N ILE A 328 -11.20 1.92 19.88
CA ILE A 328 -11.62 2.47 18.58
C ILE A 328 -12.07 1.34 17.66
N ILE A 329 -11.27 0.28 17.54
CA ILE A 329 -11.62 -0.92 16.74
C ILE A 329 -12.94 -1.50 17.23
N PHE A 330 -13.12 -1.68 18.53
CA PHE A 330 -14.36 -2.21 19.10
C PHE A 330 -15.56 -1.33 18.75
N MET A 331 -15.50 -0.01 18.99
CA MET A 331 -16.60 0.91 18.69
C MET A 331 -16.94 0.97 17.18
N LEU A 332 -15.92 0.96 16.31
CA LEU A 332 -16.12 0.98 14.86
C LEU A 332 -16.64 -0.36 14.33
N ARG A 333 -16.22 -1.48 14.93
CA ARG A 333 -16.79 -2.79 14.60
C ARG A 333 -18.23 -2.90 15.06
N GLU A 334 -18.60 -2.46 16.26
CA GLU A 334 -19.99 -2.51 16.75
C GLU A 334 -20.93 -1.63 15.92
N THR A 335 -20.47 -0.45 15.49
CA THR A 335 -21.25 0.39 14.56
C THR A 335 -21.37 -0.25 13.18
N SER A 336 -20.29 -0.83 12.63
CA SER A 336 -20.35 -1.61 11.40
C SER A 336 -21.23 -2.86 11.53
N PHE A 337 -21.21 -3.55 12.68
CA PHE A 337 -21.95 -4.78 12.96
C PHE A 337 -23.44 -4.49 13.16
N SER A 338 -23.79 -3.40 13.85
CA SER A 338 -25.17 -2.90 13.94
C SER A 338 -25.72 -2.57 12.56
N THR A 339 -24.90 -1.98 11.70
CA THR A 339 -25.28 -1.72 10.29
C THR A 339 -25.37 -3.01 9.47
N GLN A 340 -24.54 -4.01 9.78
CA GLN A 340 -24.57 -5.33 9.14
C GLN A 340 -25.80 -6.14 9.54
N ILE A 341 -26.25 -6.04 10.81
CA ILE A 341 -27.55 -6.55 11.25
C ILE A 341 -28.65 -5.82 10.48
N LEU A 342 -28.64 -4.48 10.40
CA LEU A 342 -29.66 -3.73 9.65
C LEU A 342 -29.72 -4.16 8.17
N THR A 343 -28.58 -4.40 7.54
CA THR A 343 -28.50 -4.86 6.14
C THR A 343 -28.98 -6.30 5.96
N ASN A 344 -28.67 -7.18 6.93
CA ASN A 344 -29.18 -8.56 6.95
C ASN A 344 -30.67 -8.62 7.29
N THR A 345 -31.17 -7.72 8.17
CA THR A 345 -32.58 -7.56 8.51
C THR A 345 -33.36 -7.02 7.32
N ILE A 346 -32.80 -6.06 6.57
CA ILE A 346 -33.38 -5.60 5.30
C ILE A 346 -33.41 -6.73 4.27
N LYS A 347 -32.35 -7.56 4.18
CA LYS A 347 -32.36 -8.76 3.31
C LYS A 347 -33.43 -9.77 3.71
N THR A 348 -33.59 -10.06 5.00
CA THR A 348 -34.65 -10.97 5.48
C THR A 348 -36.06 -10.38 5.31
N CYS A 349 -36.24 -9.07 5.45
CA CYS A 349 -37.52 -8.39 5.18
C CYS A 349 -37.85 -8.30 3.68
N THR A 350 -36.87 -8.43 2.79
CA THR A 350 -37.09 -8.54 1.33
C THR A 350 -37.21 -9.99 0.82
N THR A 351 -37.15 -10.99 1.70
CA THR A 351 -37.33 -12.42 1.33
C THR A 351 -38.54 -13.08 1.99
N GLU A 352 -39.49 -12.31 2.50
CA GLU A 352 -40.82 -12.81 2.90
C GLU A 352 -41.92 -12.29 1.96
N THR A 353 -41.75 -12.47 0.65
CA THR A 353 -42.89 -12.59 -0.27
C THR A 353 -42.50 -13.49 -1.44
N HIS A 354 -43.30 -14.54 -1.60
CA HIS A 354 -43.35 -15.54 -2.69
C HIS A 354 -42.44 -16.78 -2.61
N ASN A 355 -42.96 -17.77 -1.89
CA ASN A 355 -43.10 -19.13 -2.40
C ASN A 355 -43.65 -19.13 -3.84
N GLU A 356 -42.79 -19.43 -4.81
CA GLU A 356 -43.14 -20.20 -6.01
C GLU A 356 -41.84 -20.78 -6.63
N GLN A 357 -41.40 -21.91 -6.09
CA GLN A 357 -40.46 -22.79 -6.78
C GLN A 357 -41.24 -23.65 -7.79
N GLN A 358 -41.11 -23.35 -9.09
CA GLN A 358 -40.93 -24.33 -10.18
C GLN A 358 -41.18 -23.68 -11.54
N LYS A 359 -40.13 -23.19 -12.20
CA LYS A 359 -39.81 -23.44 -13.62
C LYS A 359 -38.70 -22.50 -14.10
N ILE A 360 -37.91 -23.04 -15.02
CA ILE A 360 -36.90 -22.37 -15.87
C ILE A 360 -35.52 -22.27 -15.22
N SER A 361 -34.80 -23.41 -15.32
CA SER A 361 -33.38 -23.39 -15.67
C SER A 361 -33.17 -22.65 -16.99
N THR A 362 -31.94 -22.17 -17.23
CA THR A 362 -31.45 -21.45 -18.43
C THR A 362 -31.87 -19.98 -18.55
N GLU A 363 -31.14 -19.11 -17.84
CA GLU A 363 -30.50 -17.87 -18.35
C GLU A 363 -30.01 -17.04 -17.15
N LEU A 364 -28.69 -16.97 -16.93
CA LEU A 364 -28.09 -16.09 -15.92
C LEU A 364 -27.05 -15.20 -16.59
N ARG A 365 -27.47 -13.97 -16.85
CA ARG A 365 -26.67 -12.77 -17.11
C ARG A 365 -27.15 -11.65 -16.14
N PRO A 366 -26.42 -10.54 -15.98
CA PRO A 366 -25.93 -10.08 -14.68
C PRO A 366 -26.72 -8.90 -14.09
N ASP A 367 -27.32 -9.05 -12.89
CA ASP A 367 -28.03 -7.95 -12.22
C ASP A 367 -27.73 -7.85 -10.73
N ILE A 368 -26.47 -7.54 -10.39
CA ILE A 368 -26.12 -7.00 -9.05
C ILE A 368 -25.49 -5.59 -9.15
N PHE A 369 -25.30 -5.02 -10.34
CA PHE A 369 -24.65 -3.70 -10.52
C PHE A 369 -25.58 -2.54 -10.90
N CYS A 370 -26.89 -2.77 -11.02
CA CYS A 370 -27.83 -1.74 -11.50
C CYS A 370 -28.30 -0.74 -10.41
N LEU A 371 -27.72 -0.77 -9.20
CA LEU A 371 -28.02 0.19 -8.13
C LEU A 371 -27.14 1.45 -8.15
N VAL A 372 -26.18 1.57 -9.08
CA VAL A 372 -25.22 2.69 -9.12
C VAL A 372 -25.64 3.83 -10.07
N THR A 373 -26.70 3.71 -10.86
CA THR A 373 -27.06 4.69 -11.92
C THR A 373 -28.36 5.48 -11.71
N LYS A 374 -28.86 5.62 -10.47
CA LYS A 374 -30.06 6.45 -10.19
C LYS A 374 -29.89 7.51 -9.09
N ALA A 375 -28.66 7.87 -8.72
CA ALA A 375 -28.38 8.91 -7.71
C ALA A 375 -27.57 10.11 -8.26
N SER A 376 -27.66 10.39 -9.56
CA SER A 376 -27.17 11.63 -10.18
C SER A 376 -28.34 12.52 -10.60
N GLY A 377 -29.24 12.82 -9.65
CA GLY A 377 -30.31 13.78 -9.83
C GLY A 377 -29.84 15.15 -9.38
N ASP A 378 -29.53 16.00 -10.36
CA ASP A 378 -29.27 17.43 -10.19
C ASP A 378 -30.34 18.11 -9.34
N CYS A 379 -29.89 19.04 -8.49
CA CYS A 379 -30.73 19.99 -7.79
C CYS A 379 -31.13 21.12 -8.75
N PRO A 380 -32.43 21.33 -9.08
CA PRO A 380 -32.86 22.56 -9.72
C PRO A 380 -33.22 23.57 -8.64
N SER A 381 -32.45 24.66 -8.60
CA SER A 381 -32.84 25.91 -7.96
C SER A 381 -34.18 26.39 -8.50
N ARG A 382 -35.16 26.53 -7.61
CA ARG A 382 -36.40 27.29 -7.87
C ARG A 382 -36.05 28.74 -8.18
N THR A 383 -36.47 29.24 -9.32
CA THR A 383 -36.92 30.64 -9.48
C THR A 383 -38.12 30.68 -10.40
N SER A 384 -38.97 31.64 -10.10
CA SER A 384 -40.39 31.83 -10.43
C SER A 384 -40.66 32.36 -11.84
N GLU A 385 -41.86 32.02 -12.33
CA GLU A 385 -42.82 32.80 -13.14
C GLU A 385 -42.31 34.07 -13.86
N GLN A 386 -42.53 34.16 -15.18
CA GLN A 386 -43.65 34.93 -15.78
C GLN A 386 -43.57 34.97 -17.33
N GLN A 387 -44.76 34.77 -17.92
CA GLN A 387 -45.22 34.98 -19.30
C GLN A 387 -44.78 34.02 -20.41
#